data_AF-A0A4Y8UKM7-F1
#
_entry.id   AF-A0A4Y8UKM7-F1
#
_cell.length_a   1.000
_cell.length_b   1.000
_cell.length_c   1.000
_cell.angle_alpha   90.00
_cell.angle_beta   90.00
_cell.angle_gamma   90.00
#
_symmetry.space_group_name_H-M   'P 1'
#
loop_
_entity.id
_entity.type
_entity.pdbx_description
1 polymer ?
#
loop_
_entity_poly.entity_id
_entity_poly.type
_entity_poly.pdbx_seq_one_letter_code
_entity_poly.pdbx_strand_id
1 'polypeptide(L)'
;MDKKSVLLTTIGNNIKEGKKYQVIKLFTMVLTLFYTISCNSNQIFFDEKRQQIVSCYTIVALDVLDLKTGDIYFVEKITDNTAGAKVINLNSLPKNYNVYQNSHNNPLWCKCFIKPNRIYEIVNISIGDAGRWKIRLSSDNNGKLHSVPVDKSV
;
A
#
# COMPACT_ATOMS: atom_id res chain seq x y z
N MET A 1 -1.55 66.36 7.63
CA MET A 1 -0.75 65.15 7.90
C MET A 1 0.60 65.32 7.22
N ASP A 2 1.70 65.30 7.97
CA ASP A 2 3.06 65.58 7.44
C ASP A 2 3.56 64.38 6.59
N LYS A 3 4.27 64.65 5.49
CA LYS A 3 4.80 63.65 4.54
C LYS A 3 5.64 62.58 5.24
N LYS A 4 6.37 62.96 6.31
CA LYS A 4 7.17 62.04 7.13
C LYS A 4 6.31 61.03 7.90
N SER A 5 5.15 61.45 8.40
CA SER A 5 4.21 60.58 9.12
C SER A 5 3.54 59.53 8.22
N VAL A 6 3.26 59.91 6.96
CA VAL A 6 2.72 59.00 5.94
C VAL A 6 3.74 57.91 5.60
N LEU A 7 5.01 58.31 5.38
CA LEU A 7 6.08 57.38 5.03
C LEU A 7 6.34 56.33 6.12
N LEU A 8 6.39 56.74 7.38
CA LEU A 8 6.59 55.82 8.52
C LEU A 8 5.43 54.83 8.67
N THR A 9 4.20 55.27 8.42
CA THR A 9 3.01 54.41 8.46
C THR A 9 3.05 53.36 7.35
N THR A 10 3.43 53.75 6.13
CA THR A 10 3.57 52.83 4.99
C THR A 10 4.66 51.78 5.23
N ILE A 11 5.83 52.18 5.75
CA ILE A 11 6.91 51.24 6.08
C ILE A 11 6.48 50.25 7.17
N GLY A 12 5.82 50.72 8.22
CA GLY A 12 5.31 49.87 9.30
C GLY A 12 4.29 48.82 8.82
N ASN A 13 3.41 49.20 7.89
CA ASN A 13 2.43 48.29 7.30
C ASN A 13 3.11 47.23 6.41
N ASN A 14 4.07 47.62 5.57
CA ASN A 14 4.82 46.69 4.71
C ASN A 14 5.61 45.64 5.53
N ILE A 15 6.18 46.04 6.68
CA ILE A 15 6.88 45.09 7.58
C ILE A 15 5.91 44.11 8.25
N LYS A 16 4.72 44.58 8.65
CA LYS A 16 3.67 43.71 9.23
C LYS A 16 3.12 42.73 8.19
N GLU A 17 2.90 43.18 6.96
CA GLU A 17 2.48 42.32 5.85
C GLU A 17 3.55 41.29 5.49
N GLY A 18 4.82 41.69 5.42
CA GLY A 18 5.94 40.77 5.21
C GLY A 18 6.01 39.68 6.29
N LYS A 19 5.86 40.04 7.58
CA LYS A 19 5.81 39.05 8.67
C LYS A 19 4.60 38.12 8.57
N LYS A 20 3.40 38.65 8.27
CA LYS A 20 2.19 37.83 8.05
C LYS A 20 2.38 36.85 6.90
N TYR A 21 2.96 37.30 5.78
CA TYR A 21 3.26 36.47 4.63
C TYR A 21 4.22 35.32 4.97
N GLN A 22 5.27 35.59 5.77
CA GLN A 22 6.19 34.55 6.22
C GLN A 22 5.51 33.52 7.15
N VAL A 23 4.61 33.95 8.03
CA VAL A 23 3.83 33.02 8.89
C VAL A 23 2.89 32.16 8.05
N ILE A 24 2.18 32.75 7.09
CA ILE A 24 1.28 32.02 6.18
C ILE A 24 2.08 31.01 5.34
N LYS A 25 3.26 31.40 4.84
CA LYS A 25 4.16 30.52 4.09
C LYS A 25 4.67 29.34 4.94
N LEU A 26 5.06 29.60 6.19
CA LEU A 26 5.49 28.54 7.11
C LEU A 26 4.33 27.59 7.43
N PHE A 27 3.14 28.13 7.69
CA PHE A 27 1.95 27.33 7.98
C PHE A 27 1.54 26.46 6.79
N THR A 28 1.54 27.00 5.57
CA THR A 28 1.26 26.24 4.34
C THR A 28 2.31 25.17 4.06
N MET A 29 3.59 25.44 4.34
CA MET A 29 4.67 24.44 4.21
C MET A 29 4.50 23.28 5.21
N VAL A 30 4.14 23.58 6.45
CA VAL A 30 3.86 22.56 7.47
C VAL A 30 2.62 21.75 7.11
N LEU A 31 1.55 22.39 6.64
CA LEU A 31 0.34 21.72 6.21
C LEU A 31 0.61 20.77 5.03
N THR A 32 1.37 21.22 4.03
CA THR A 32 1.76 20.38 2.87
C THR A 32 2.67 19.21 3.27
N LEU A 33 3.52 19.37 4.29
CA LEU A 33 4.31 18.27 4.86
C LEU A 33 3.44 17.22 5.57
N PHE A 34 2.37 17.63 6.26
CA PHE A 34 1.43 16.67 6.87
C PHE A 34 0.62 15.89 5.83
N TYR A 35 0.28 16.50 4.68
CA TYR A 35 -0.43 15.82 3.58
C TYR A 35 0.40 14.73 2.89
N THR A 36 1.74 14.80 2.91
CA THR A 36 2.59 13.78 2.27
C THR A 36 2.89 12.56 3.14
N ILE A 37 2.60 12.62 4.45
CA ILE A 37 2.88 11.54 5.41
C ILE A 37 1.64 10.65 5.65
N SER A 38 0.44 11.10 5.26
CA SER A 38 -0.79 10.35 5.53
C SER A 38 -1.06 9.24 4.49
N CYS A 39 -0.43 8.09 4.68
CA CYS A 39 -0.94 6.80 4.20
C CYS A 39 -2.15 6.43 5.07
N ASN A 40 -3.27 7.12 4.85
CA ASN A 40 -4.45 7.09 5.72
C ASN A 40 -5.50 6.04 5.30
N SER A 41 -5.15 5.17 4.37
CA SER A 41 -6.03 4.15 3.82
C SER A 41 -5.33 2.80 3.89
N ASN A 42 -6.07 1.76 4.21
CA ASN A 42 -5.63 0.36 4.16
C ASN A 42 -5.39 -0.12 2.71
N GLN A 43 -5.04 0.79 1.80
CA GLN A 43 -4.93 0.52 0.37
C GLN A 43 -3.84 -0.52 0.09
N ILE A 44 -4.25 -1.53 -0.67
CA ILE A 44 -3.40 -2.47 -1.36
C ILE A 44 -3.69 -2.32 -2.85
N PHE A 45 -2.66 -2.35 -3.68
CA PHE A 45 -2.81 -2.36 -5.13
C PHE A 45 -1.76 -3.26 -5.76
N PHE A 46 -1.96 -3.58 -7.03
CA PHE A 46 -1.04 -4.39 -7.80
C PHE A 46 -0.30 -3.52 -8.83
N ASP A 47 1.03 -3.48 -8.73
CA ASP A 47 1.91 -2.91 -9.75
C ASP A 47 2.20 -4.00 -10.80
N GLU A 48 1.49 -3.93 -11.93
CA GLU A 48 1.65 -4.89 -13.03
C GLU A 48 3.03 -4.83 -13.69
N LYS A 49 3.69 -3.66 -13.70
CA LYS A 49 5.01 -3.52 -14.32
C LYS A 49 6.07 -4.23 -13.48
N ARG A 50 6.00 -4.07 -12.16
CA ARG A 50 6.94 -4.69 -11.21
C ARG A 50 6.52 -6.08 -10.76
N GLN A 51 5.30 -6.52 -11.10
CA GLN A 51 4.70 -7.78 -10.67
C GLN A 51 4.64 -7.89 -9.14
N GLN A 52 4.18 -6.82 -8.50
CA GLN A 52 4.25 -6.66 -7.05
C GLN A 52 2.94 -6.15 -6.48
N ILE A 53 2.52 -6.77 -5.39
CA ILE A 53 1.49 -6.25 -4.50
C ILE A 53 2.14 -5.21 -3.61
N VAL A 54 1.61 -4.00 -3.59
CA VAL A 54 2.09 -2.88 -2.79
C VAL A 54 1.03 -2.54 -1.75
N SER A 55 1.44 -2.49 -0.49
CA SER A 55 0.58 -2.13 0.64
C SER A 55 1.15 -0.94 1.40
N CYS A 56 0.23 -0.12 1.86
CA CYS A 56 0.47 0.98 2.78
C CYS A 56 0.95 0.46 4.16
N TYR A 57 0.52 -0.74 4.55
CA TYR A 57 0.87 -1.45 5.79
C TYR A 57 1.81 -2.63 5.54
N THR A 58 2.37 -3.18 6.62
CA THR A 58 3.18 -4.39 6.53
C THR A 58 2.31 -5.60 6.22
N ILE A 59 2.67 -6.32 5.16
CA ILE A 59 2.05 -7.59 4.79
C ILE A 59 2.76 -8.68 5.60
N VAL A 60 2.08 -9.29 6.55
CA VAL A 60 2.55 -10.41 7.36
C VAL A 60 1.93 -11.72 6.87
N ALA A 61 0.69 -11.68 6.40
CA ALA A 61 -0.03 -12.83 5.87
C ALA A 61 -0.98 -12.48 4.71
N LEU A 62 -1.04 -13.36 3.71
CA LEU A 62 -1.97 -13.30 2.58
C LEU A 62 -2.64 -14.67 2.39
N ASP A 63 -3.94 -14.66 2.11
CA ASP A 63 -4.63 -15.81 1.53
C ASP A 63 -4.69 -15.64 0.02
N VAL A 64 -4.30 -16.66 -0.73
CA VAL A 64 -4.37 -16.67 -2.19
C VAL A 64 -5.23 -17.84 -2.63
N LEU A 65 -6.45 -17.56 -3.07
CA LEU A 65 -7.43 -18.55 -3.53
C LEU A 65 -7.36 -18.70 -5.07
N ASP A 66 -7.06 -19.90 -5.58
CA ASP A 66 -7.25 -20.24 -7.00
C ASP A 66 -8.74 -20.45 -7.26
N LEU A 67 -9.38 -19.53 -7.99
CA LEU A 67 -10.81 -19.58 -8.27
C LEU A 67 -11.22 -20.74 -9.19
N LYS A 68 -10.26 -21.40 -9.86
CA LYS A 68 -10.54 -22.53 -10.74
C LYS A 68 -10.51 -23.87 -10.01
N THR A 69 -9.58 -24.08 -9.07
CA THR A 69 -9.50 -25.34 -8.31
C THR A 69 -10.13 -25.26 -6.93
N GLY A 70 -10.30 -24.06 -6.38
CA GLY A 70 -10.67 -23.86 -4.98
C GLY A 70 -9.51 -24.04 -4.00
N ASP A 71 -8.27 -24.24 -4.49
CA ASP A 71 -7.09 -24.32 -3.63
C ASP A 71 -6.80 -22.98 -2.95
N ILE A 72 -6.49 -23.03 -1.65
CA ILE A 72 -6.06 -21.86 -0.88
C ILE A 72 -4.57 -22.02 -0.55
N TYR A 73 -3.80 -21.00 -0.90
CA TYR A 73 -2.39 -20.87 -0.53
C TYR A 73 -2.25 -19.80 0.56
N PHE A 74 -1.80 -20.22 1.74
CA PHE A 74 -1.56 -19.36 2.89
C PHE A 74 -0.11 -18.89 2.85
N VAL A 75 0.11 -17.61 2.53
CA VAL A 75 1.44 -16.99 2.49
C VAL A 75 1.67 -16.28 3.81
N GLU A 76 2.55 -16.81 4.64
CA GLU A 76 2.73 -16.33 6.02
C GLU A 76 4.19 -16.04 6.32
N LYS A 77 4.46 -14.97 7.07
CA LYS A 77 5.80 -14.67 7.55
C LYS A 77 6.26 -15.72 8.57
N ILE A 78 7.53 -16.13 8.51
CA ILE A 78 8.10 -17.17 9.38
C ILE A 78 8.24 -16.70 10.85
N THR A 79 8.41 -15.40 11.12
CA THR A 79 8.63 -14.86 12.47
C THR A 79 7.70 -13.71 12.81
N ASP A 80 7.19 -13.73 14.04
CA ASP A 80 6.12 -12.84 14.56
C ASP A 80 6.52 -11.36 14.78
N ASN A 81 7.77 -10.98 14.53
CA ASN A 81 8.18 -9.58 14.70
C ASN A 81 7.71 -8.74 13.51
N THR A 82 6.62 -7.97 13.75
CA THR A 82 6.06 -6.74 13.13
C THR A 82 6.65 -6.12 11.83
N ALA A 83 7.89 -6.40 11.44
CA ALA A 83 8.53 -5.97 10.20
C ALA A 83 8.10 -6.82 8.99
N GLY A 84 6.80 -6.88 8.66
CA GLY A 84 6.34 -7.47 7.39
C GLY A 84 6.83 -6.65 6.18
N ALA A 85 6.65 -7.19 4.98
CA ALA A 85 7.01 -6.48 3.75
C ALA A 85 5.88 -5.53 3.33
N LYS A 86 6.22 -4.32 2.90
CA LYS A 86 5.24 -3.42 2.23
C LYS A 86 5.01 -3.79 0.77
N VAL A 87 5.87 -4.63 0.22
CA VAL A 87 5.87 -5.03 -1.18
C VAL A 87 6.13 -6.52 -1.28
N ILE A 88 5.28 -7.26 -2.00
CA ILE A 88 5.39 -8.71 -2.18
C ILE A 88 5.22 -9.07 -3.66
N ASN A 89 6.08 -9.94 -4.18
CA ASN A 89 5.91 -10.59 -5.48
C ASN A 89 5.51 -12.06 -5.26
N LEU A 90 4.34 -12.48 -5.76
CA LEU A 90 3.84 -13.85 -5.55
C LEU A 90 4.61 -14.92 -6.34
N ASN A 91 5.26 -14.55 -7.45
CA ASN A 91 6.13 -15.44 -8.22
C ASN A 91 7.54 -15.56 -7.61
N SER A 92 7.92 -14.62 -6.73
CA SER A 92 9.24 -14.57 -6.09
C SER A 92 9.10 -14.03 -4.66
N LEU A 93 8.58 -14.88 -3.77
CA LEU A 93 8.35 -14.51 -2.39
C LEU A 93 9.65 -14.28 -1.62
N PRO A 94 9.69 -13.31 -0.69
CA PRO A 94 10.86 -13.11 0.16
C PRO A 94 11.18 -14.36 0.99
N LYS A 95 12.46 -14.54 1.34
CA LYS A 95 12.95 -15.75 2.03
C LYS A 95 12.26 -16.01 3.37
N ASN A 96 11.83 -14.95 4.05
CA ASN A 96 11.19 -14.98 5.37
C ASN A 96 9.67 -15.26 5.33
N TYR A 97 9.11 -15.70 4.19
CA TYR A 97 7.72 -16.15 4.08
C TYR A 97 7.65 -17.64 3.75
N ASN A 98 6.70 -18.35 4.35
CA ASN A 98 6.30 -19.69 3.94
C ASN A 98 5.02 -19.63 3.11
N VAL A 99 4.77 -20.71 2.37
CA VAL A 99 3.50 -20.93 1.69
C VAL A 99 2.97 -22.28 2.11
N TYR A 100 1.74 -22.36 2.57
CA TYR A 100 1.04 -23.60 2.87
C TYR A 100 -0.12 -23.76 1.90
N GLN A 101 -0.48 -24.98 1.52
CA GLN A 101 -1.65 -25.24 0.67
C GLN A 101 -2.74 -25.90 1.51
N ASN A 102 -4.00 -25.49 1.39
CA ASN A 102 -5.18 -26.15 1.97
C ASN A 102 -5.02 -26.57 3.44
N SER A 103 -4.53 -25.67 4.30
CA SER A 103 -4.32 -25.88 5.74
C SER A 103 -3.37 -27.04 6.10
N HIS A 104 -2.50 -27.45 5.17
CA HIS A 104 -1.45 -28.42 5.49
C HIS A 104 -0.35 -27.74 6.33
N ASN A 105 0.08 -28.39 7.41
CA ASN A 105 1.10 -27.85 8.32
C ASN A 105 2.53 -27.82 7.74
N ASN A 106 2.74 -28.36 6.54
CA ASN A 106 4.05 -28.39 5.91
C ASN A 106 4.16 -27.30 4.83
N PRO A 107 5.17 -26.42 4.90
CA PRO A 107 5.35 -25.40 3.88
C PRO A 107 5.72 -26.06 2.55
N LEU A 108 5.24 -25.48 1.44
CA LEU A 108 5.66 -25.84 0.10
C LEU A 108 7.17 -25.63 -0.03
N TRP A 109 7.87 -26.66 -0.53
CA TRP A 109 9.29 -26.55 -0.85
C TRP A 109 9.53 -25.43 -1.87
N CYS A 110 8.71 -25.40 -2.92
CA CYS A 110 8.76 -24.37 -3.94
C CYS A 110 7.72 -23.28 -3.65
N LYS A 111 8.20 -22.04 -3.47
CA LYS A 111 7.33 -20.87 -3.26
C LYS A 111 6.72 -20.34 -4.56
N CYS A 112 6.97 -20.98 -5.70
CA CYS A 112 6.31 -20.67 -6.97
C CYS A 112 5.03 -21.53 -7.07
N PHE A 113 3.92 -20.98 -6.56
CA PHE A 113 2.63 -21.65 -6.55
C PHE A 113 1.64 -21.08 -7.57
N ILE A 114 1.93 -19.92 -8.15
CA ILE A 114 1.15 -19.33 -9.24
C ILE A 114 1.29 -20.20 -10.49
N LYS A 115 0.18 -20.83 -10.88
CA LYS A 115 0.03 -21.55 -12.15
C LYS A 115 -0.46 -20.62 -13.26
N PRO A 116 -0.08 -20.86 -14.52
CA PRO A 116 -0.53 -20.08 -15.68
C PRO A 116 -2.01 -20.28 -15.99
N ASN A 117 -2.62 -19.31 -16.66
CA ASN A 117 -4.03 -19.32 -17.08
C ASN A 117 -5.01 -19.59 -15.91
N ARG A 118 -4.77 -18.94 -14.78
CA ARG A 118 -5.59 -19.01 -13.56
C ARG A 118 -6.06 -17.64 -13.14
N ILE A 119 -7.09 -17.61 -12.31
CA ILE A 119 -7.54 -16.39 -11.65
C ILE A 119 -7.42 -16.62 -10.14
N TYR A 120 -6.69 -15.72 -9.49
CA TYR A 120 -6.47 -15.76 -8.07
C TYR A 120 -7.19 -14.62 -7.40
N GLU A 121 -7.76 -14.91 -6.26
CA GLU A 121 -8.25 -13.92 -5.33
C GLU A 121 -7.29 -13.84 -4.15
N ILE A 122 -6.72 -12.66 -3.94
CA ILE A 122 -5.71 -12.44 -2.92
C ILE A 122 -6.29 -11.53 -1.86
N VAL A 123 -6.28 -12.00 -0.62
CA VAL A 123 -6.81 -11.29 0.54
C VAL A 123 -5.67 -11.01 1.51
N ASN A 124 -5.54 -9.75 1.91
CA ASN A 124 -4.62 -9.41 2.98
C ASN A 124 -5.27 -9.68 4.34
N ILE A 125 -4.69 -10.60 5.10
CA ILE A 125 -5.15 -11.01 6.44
C ILE A 125 -4.18 -10.58 7.56
N SER A 126 -3.20 -9.72 7.24
CA SER A 126 -2.13 -9.30 8.16
C SER A 126 -2.61 -8.46 9.35
N ILE A 127 -3.76 -7.79 9.21
CA ILE A 127 -4.39 -6.95 10.23
C ILE A 127 -5.82 -7.48 10.33
N GLY A 128 -6.36 -7.65 11.54
CA GLY A 128 -7.68 -8.25 11.79
C GLY A 128 -8.86 -7.58 11.04
N ASP A 129 -10.09 -7.93 11.40
CA ASP A 129 -11.32 -7.69 10.61
C ASP A 129 -11.54 -6.31 9.96
N ALA A 130 -10.87 -5.25 10.39
CA ALA A 130 -10.99 -3.89 9.82
C ALA A 130 -10.18 -3.64 8.51
N GLY A 131 -9.40 -4.62 8.03
CA GLY A 131 -8.43 -4.40 6.94
C GLY A 131 -8.42 -5.41 5.81
N ARG A 132 -9.45 -6.24 5.64
CA ARG A 132 -9.49 -7.27 4.58
C ARG A 132 -9.65 -6.65 3.20
N TRP A 133 -8.53 -6.25 2.60
CA TRP A 133 -8.52 -5.84 1.20
C TRP A 133 -8.30 -7.05 0.31
N LYS A 134 -9.00 -7.02 -0.81
CA LYS A 134 -9.05 -8.09 -1.80
C LYS A 134 -8.68 -7.53 -3.16
N ILE A 135 -7.74 -8.19 -3.81
CA ILE A 135 -7.42 -7.97 -5.23
C ILE A 135 -7.63 -9.28 -5.98
N ARG A 136 -8.00 -9.18 -7.24
CA ARG A 136 -8.11 -10.35 -8.10
C ARG A 136 -7.11 -10.21 -9.24
N LEU A 137 -6.30 -11.24 -9.44
CA LEU A 137 -5.24 -11.26 -10.43
C LEU A 137 -5.41 -12.46 -11.35
N SER A 138 -5.33 -12.26 -12.65
CA SER A 138 -5.25 -13.36 -13.62
C SER A 138 -3.80 -13.62 -14.01
N SER A 139 -3.37 -14.88 -14.04
CA SER A 139 -2.09 -15.27 -14.63
C SER A 139 -2.24 -15.59 -16.11
N ASP A 140 -1.34 -15.08 -16.93
CA ASP A 140 -1.25 -15.45 -18.35
C ASP A 140 -0.57 -16.81 -18.55
N ASN A 141 -0.33 -17.16 -19.82
CA ASN A 141 0.33 -18.40 -20.22
C ASN A 141 1.75 -18.57 -19.66
N ASN A 142 2.41 -17.47 -19.30
CA ASN A 142 3.76 -17.43 -18.74
C ASN A 142 3.75 -17.28 -17.21
N GLY A 143 2.58 -17.26 -16.57
CA GLY A 143 2.45 -17.05 -15.12
C GLY A 143 2.59 -15.59 -14.69
N LYS A 144 2.62 -14.64 -15.63
CA LYS A 144 2.63 -13.21 -15.30
C LYS A 144 1.22 -12.77 -14.91
N LEU A 145 1.13 -12.03 -13.81
CA LEU A 145 -0.13 -11.60 -13.21
C LEU A 145 -0.58 -10.27 -13.79
N HIS A 146 -1.90 -10.13 -13.96
CA HIS A 146 -2.58 -8.95 -14.47
C HIS A 146 -3.77 -8.66 -13.55
N SER A 147 -4.02 -7.38 -13.25
CA SER A 147 -5.14 -6.99 -12.41
C SER A 147 -6.45 -7.22 -13.15
N VAL A 148 -7.42 -7.83 -12.47
CA VAL A 148 -8.77 -7.97 -13.01
C VAL A 148 -9.79 -7.35 -12.05
N PRO A 149 -10.90 -6.79 -12.56
CA PRO A 149 -11.94 -6.25 -11.73
C PRO A 149 -12.44 -7.29 -10.72
N VAL A 150 -12.55 -6.88 -9.46
CA VAL A 150 -13.35 -7.61 -8.48
C VAL A 150 -14.79 -7.22 -8.78
N ASP A 151 -15.60 -8.14 -9.31
CA ASP A 151 -17.03 -7.90 -9.41
C ASP A 151 -17.56 -7.55 -8.03
N LYS A 152 -18.05 -6.31 -7.89
CA LYS A 152 -18.85 -5.90 -6.75
C LYS A 152 -20.19 -6.60 -6.92
N SER A 153 -20.28 -7.85 -6.47
CA SER A 153 -21.58 -8.46 -6.25
C SER A 153 -22.31 -7.58 -5.23
N VAL A 154 -23.47 -7.10 -5.65
CA VAL A 154 -24.42 -6.21 -4.95
C VAL A 154 -24.82 -6.78 -3.60
#